data_AF-A0A497NAB1-F1
#
_entry.id   AF-A0A497NAB1-F1
#
_cell.length_a   1.000
_cell.length_b   1.000
_cell.length_c   1.000
_cell.angle_alpha   90.00
_cell.angle_beta   90.00
_cell.angle_gamma   90.00
#
_symmetry.space_group_name_H-M   'P 1'
#
loop_
_entity.id
_entity.type
_entity.pdbx_description
1 polymer ?
#
loop_
_entity_poly.entity_id
_entity_poly.type
_entity_poly.pdbx_seq_one_letter_code
_entity_poly.pdbx_strand_id
1 'polypeptide(L)'
;MGISVLNQLIFGTSGWSYKEWVGPFYKKPTKMFSYYSRFFNTAEINSTFYRYPSNAVIYGLNRFSPKDFIFSAKLPQLITHKKKVDPEKKVRSYLMRFLDLLAPLKSRGKLGCILIQLPPSFVYKQDRNNFEAFLELLPPEYEFAAEFRNPSWMRYDTWTLLKKHNVAYCIVDEPLLPPEVHITADYAYFRWHGRGTRLWYDYHYPKKELEEWIPRIEAVKEKVDKIYGYFNNHFHGYAIENCIDILEMLNAAKPEHSKIKERILRHNLQKRPLSYEKRLEDFSYKTSTLSIEDLLLHVSDKHRLKRAKTIKDTELIVDESSETMIKVKIRKYTIEVNRKTKVLKHDCEDWSQGLGMKRLCKHMIKLFLILPSEDSRQILTDLVENTNTWRFKP
;
A
#
# COMPACT_ATOMS: atom_id res chain seq x y z
N MET A 1 -24.51 -34.61 -0.02
CA MET A 1 -23.49 -34.66 1.05
C MET A 1 -22.73 -33.35 1.02
N GLY A 2 -22.88 -32.55 2.08
CA GLY A 2 -22.53 -31.14 2.10
C GLY A 2 -21.03 -30.88 2.04
N ILE A 3 -20.60 -30.09 1.06
CA ILE A 3 -19.31 -29.43 1.06
C ILE A 3 -19.46 -28.24 2.02
N SER A 4 -18.67 -28.20 3.09
CA SER A 4 -18.76 -27.13 4.07
C SER A 4 -18.45 -25.76 3.44
N VAL A 5 -19.18 -24.75 3.90
CA VAL A 5 -19.23 -23.34 3.45
C VAL A 5 -17.90 -22.58 3.70
N LEU A 6 -16.80 -23.27 4.01
CA LEU A 6 -15.51 -22.69 4.43
C LEU A 6 -14.45 -22.60 3.31
N ASN A 7 -14.66 -23.24 2.14
CA ASN A 7 -13.65 -23.26 1.05
C ASN A 7 -13.65 -22.03 0.13
N GLN A 8 -14.49 -21.02 0.37
CA GLN A 8 -14.62 -19.85 -0.49
C GLN A 8 -13.69 -18.68 -0.12
N LEU A 9 -13.23 -18.57 1.14
CA LEU A 9 -12.49 -17.39 1.61
C LEU A 9 -11.01 -17.70 1.83
N ILE A 10 -10.17 -17.28 0.89
CA ILE A 10 -8.71 -17.46 0.90
C ILE A 10 -8.08 -16.13 1.29
N PHE A 11 -8.19 -15.77 2.58
CA PHE A 11 -7.77 -14.48 3.10
C PHE A 11 -6.47 -14.55 3.89
N GLY A 12 -5.60 -13.57 3.65
CA GLY A 12 -4.34 -13.42 4.36
C GLY A 12 -3.74 -12.05 4.11
N THR A 13 -2.42 -12.01 4.03
CA THR A 13 -1.68 -10.76 3.90
C THR A 13 -0.83 -10.73 2.63
N SER A 14 -0.60 -9.51 2.16
CA SER A 14 0.35 -9.18 1.11
C SER A 14 1.76 -9.32 1.68
N GLY A 15 2.37 -10.49 1.52
CA GLY A 15 3.64 -10.88 2.13
C GLY A 15 3.51 -11.34 3.58
N TRP A 16 4.59 -11.91 4.11
CA TRP A 16 4.64 -12.46 5.48
C TRP A 16 5.90 -12.06 6.27
N SER A 17 6.90 -11.43 5.64
CA SER A 17 8.23 -11.27 6.24
C SER A 17 8.59 -9.81 6.52
N TYR A 18 7.84 -9.16 7.41
CA TYR A 18 8.02 -7.76 7.79
C TYR A 18 8.72 -7.62 9.14
N LYS A 19 9.64 -6.66 9.28
CA LYS A 19 10.36 -6.40 10.55
C LYS A 19 9.44 -5.78 11.58
N GLU A 20 8.49 -4.98 11.12
CA GLU A 20 7.43 -4.32 11.85
C GLU A 20 6.51 -5.31 12.58
N TRP A 21 6.49 -6.57 12.13
CA TRP A 21 5.73 -7.64 12.76
C TRP A 21 6.48 -8.30 13.92
N VAL A 22 7.78 -8.01 14.10
CA VAL A 22 8.59 -8.53 15.22
C VAL A 22 8.30 -7.73 16.48
N GLY A 23 7.75 -8.40 17.49
CA GLY A 23 7.11 -7.79 18.64
C GLY A 23 5.62 -8.13 18.65
N PRO A 24 4.79 -7.46 17.83
CA PRO A 24 3.35 -7.65 17.83
C PRO A 24 2.94 -9.06 17.40
N PHE A 25 3.52 -9.59 16.32
CA PHE A 25 3.15 -10.91 15.77
C PHE A 25 4.27 -11.95 15.93
N TYR A 26 5.47 -11.68 15.41
CA TYR A 26 6.64 -12.54 15.56
C TYR A 26 7.36 -12.29 16.88
N LYS A 27 7.88 -13.34 17.51
CA LYS A 27 8.76 -13.18 18.69
C LYS A 27 10.19 -12.78 18.32
N LYS A 28 10.69 -13.31 17.20
CA LYS A 28 12.06 -13.13 16.69
C LYS A 28 12.01 -13.04 15.16
N PRO A 29 13.01 -12.42 14.51
CA PRO A 29 13.06 -12.29 13.06
C PRO A 29 13.53 -13.58 12.35
N THR A 30 13.12 -14.75 12.84
CA THR A 30 13.53 -16.05 12.31
C THR A 30 12.31 -16.95 12.15
N LYS A 31 12.36 -17.86 11.17
CA LYS A 31 11.27 -18.80 10.86
C LYS A 31 9.89 -18.12 10.66
N MET A 32 9.88 -16.88 10.16
CA MET A 32 8.66 -16.07 10.02
C MET A 32 7.58 -16.77 9.19
N PHE A 33 7.95 -17.37 8.05
CA PHE A 33 7.00 -18.11 7.22
C PHE A 33 6.39 -19.33 7.94
N SER A 34 7.23 -20.11 8.63
CA SER A 34 6.76 -21.26 9.42
C SER A 34 5.86 -20.84 10.57
N TYR A 35 6.08 -19.66 11.16
CA TYR A 35 5.16 -19.10 12.15
C TYR A 35 3.85 -18.62 11.51
N TYR A 36 3.93 -17.86 10.43
CA TYR A 36 2.79 -17.31 9.70
C TYR A 36 1.80 -18.38 9.22
N SER A 37 2.34 -19.44 8.59
CA SER A 37 1.57 -20.54 8.01
C SER A 37 0.83 -21.43 9.02
N ARG A 38 1.06 -21.23 10.32
CA ARG A 38 0.24 -21.86 11.37
C ARG A 38 -1.13 -21.19 11.51
N PHE A 39 -1.25 -19.93 11.10
CA PHE A 39 -2.43 -19.12 11.37
C PHE A 39 -3.17 -18.77 10.09
N PHE A 40 -2.46 -18.51 9.00
CA PHE A 40 -3.06 -18.26 7.69
C PHE A 40 -2.79 -19.41 6.74
N ASN A 41 -3.75 -19.69 5.85
CA ASN A 41 -3.62 -20.70 4.79
C ASN A 41 -3.25 -20.08 3.45
N THR A 42 -2.97 -18.77 3.40
CA THR A 42 -2.56 -18.10 2.17
C THR A 42 -1.66 -16.91 2.44
N ALA A 43 -0.86 -16.52 1.44
CA ALA A 43 -0.23 -15.22 1.36
C ALA A 43 -0.01 -14.82 -0.10
N GLU A 44 -0.03 -13.52 -0.37
CA GLU A 44 0.37 -12.98 -1.68
C GLU A 44 1.90 -12.75 -1.69
N ILE A 45 2.61 -13.39 -2.63
CA ILE A 45 4.04 -13.23 -2.82
C ILE A 45 4.29 -11.90 -3.53
N ASN A 46 4.78 -10.92 -2.77
CA ASN A 46 5.12 -9.60 -3.32
C ASN A 46 6.55 -9.44 -3.81
N SER A 47 7.49 -10.29 -3.35
CA SER A 47 8.89 -10.21 -3.76
C SER A 47 9.09 -10.44 -5.26
N THR A 48 8.19 -11.23 -5.88
CA THR A 48 8.17 -11.52 -7.33
C THR A 48 7.96 -10.27 -8.19
N PHE A 49 7.31 -9.24 -7.64
CA PHE A 49 7.16 -7.95 -8.29
C PHE A 49 8.51 -7.32 -8.61
N TYR A 50 9.47 -7.40 -7.68
CA TYR A 50 10.77 -6.75 -7.85
C TYR A 50 11.73 -7.59 -8.69
N ARG A 51 11.69 -8.91 -8.56
CA ARG A 51 12.56 -9.86 -9.26
C ARG A 51 11.89 -11.21 -9.39
N TYR A 52 12.17 -11.92 -10.48
CA TYR A 52 11.82 -13.34 -10.60
C TYR A 52 12.30 -14.14 -9.38
N PRO A 53 11.48 -15.09 -8.89
CA PRO A 53 11.88 -16.01 -7.84
C PRO A 53 12.94 -16.97 -8.37
N SER A 54 13.84 -17.44 -7.50
CA SER A 54 14.72 -18.56 -7.86
C SER A 54 13.99 -19.89 -7.67
N ASN A 55 14.40 -20.91 -8.42
CA ASN A 55 13.89 -22.28 -8.22
C ASN A 55 13.99 -22.73 -6.76
N ALA A 56 15.11 -22.43 -6.09
CA ALA A 56 15.30 -22.76 -4.68
C ALA A 56 14.24 -22.14 -3.76
N VAL A 57 13.84 -20.88 -4.02
CA VAL A 57 12.76 -20.22 -3.26
C VAL A 57 11.43 -20.93 -3.48
N ILE A 58 11.08 -21.23 -4.73
CA ILE A 58 9.81 -21.91 -5.06
C ILE A 58 9.76 -23.32 -4.47
N TYR A 59 10.83 -24.11 -4.61
CA TYR A 59 10.91 -25.43 -4.00
C TYR A 59 10.86 -25.35 -2.47
N GLY A 60 11.49 -24.35 -1.87
CA GLY A 60 11.40 -24.07 -0.44
C GLY A 60 9.96 -23.78 0.00
N LEU A 61 9.25 -22.87 -0.69
CA LEU A 61 7.86 -22.56 -0.41
C LEU A 61 6.98 -23.81 -0.53
N ASN A 62 7.16 -24.60 -1.58
CA ASN A 62 6.40 -25.83 -1.78
C ASN A 62 6.64 -26.85 -0.64
N ARG A 63 7.90 -27.06 -0.26
CA ARG A 63 8.32 -28.04 0.76
C ARG A 63 7.90 -27.66 2.18
N PHE A 64 8.02 -26.39 2.54
CA PHE A 64 7.85 -25.93 3.93
C PHE A 64 6.46 -25.36 4.22
N SER A 65 5.61 -25.18 3.21
CA SER A 65 4.22 -24.78 3.40
C SER A 65 3.32 -25.97 3.73
N PRO A 66 2.26 -25.79 4.54
CA PRO A 66 1.21 -26.80 4.72
C PRO A 66 0.63 -27.29 3.40
N LYS A 67 0.00 -28.47 3.40
CA LYS A 67 -0.56 -29.12 2.20
C LYS A 67 -1.54 -28.18 1.46
N ASP A 68 -2.42 -27.53 2.21
CA ASP A 68 -3.52 -26.71 1.67
C ASP A 68 -3.19 -25.21 1.69
N PHE A 69 -1.90 -24.85 1.75
CA PHE A 69 -1.47 -23.45 1.72
C PHE A 69 -1.44 -22.92 0.29
N ILE A 70 -2.15 -21.81 0.04
CA ILE A 70 -2.28 -21.20 -1.28
C ILE A 70 -1.44 -19.92 -1.38
N PHE A 71 -0.56 -19.85 -2.36
CA PHE A 71 0.19 -18.64 -2.68
C PHE A 71 -0.43 -17.93 -3.88
N SER A 72 -0.89 -16.70 -3.69
CA SER A 72 -1.05 -15.78 -4.83
C SER A 72 0.30 -15.14 -5.12
N ALA A 73 0.55 -14.69 -6.35
CA ALA A 73 1.84 -14.12 -6.72
C ALA A 73 1.68 -12.85 -7.55
N LYS A 74 2.49 -11.84 -7.26
CA LYS A 74 2.46 -10.60 -8.04
C LYS A 74 3.34 -10.73 -9.27
N LEU A 75 2.80 -10.36 -10.44
CA LEU A 75 3.52 -10.37 -11.69
C LEU A 75 4.72 -9.39 -11.63
N PRO A 76 5.89 -9.72 -12.21
CA PRO A 76 7.06 -8.84 -12.18
C PRO A 76 6.77 -7.44 -12.74
N GLN A 77 7.28 -6.39 -12.07
CA GLN A 77 7.21 -5.00 -12.51
C GLN A 77 7.85 -4.79 -13.89
N LEU A 78 8.75 -5.69 -14.29
CA LEU A 78 9.29 -5.73 -15.64
C LEU A 78 8.14 -5.79 -16.66
N ILE A 79 7.18 -6.68 -16.46
CA ILE A 79 6.06 -6.90 -17.38
C ILE A 79 5.05 -5.75 -17.27
N THR A 80 4.59 -5.44 -16.06
CA THR A 80 3.46 -4.51 -15.86
C THR A 80 3.85 -3.03 -15.86
N HIS A 81 5.04 -2.65 -15.35
CA HIS A 81 5.44 -1.25 -15.21
C HIS A 81 6.45 -0.83 -16.28
N LYS A 82 7.51 -1.62 -16.50
CA LYS A 82 8.59 -1.26 -17.44
C LYS A 82 8.20 -1.53 -18.88
N LYS A 83 7.60 -2.68 -19.16
CA LYS A 83 7.11 -3.06 -20.49
C LYS A 83 5.64 -2.67 -20.71
N LYS A 84 4.91 -2.27 -19.66
CA LYS A 84 3.49 -1.88 -19.73
C LYS A 84 2.64 -2.86 -20.53
N VAL A 85 2.85 -4.16 -20.31
CA VAL A 85 2.16 -5.27 -21.00
C VAL A 85 2.16 -5.18 -22.54
N ASP A 86 3.09 -4.42 -23.11
CA ASP A 86 3.17 -4.16 -24.54
C ASP A 86 3.61 -5.42 -25.31
N PRO A 87 2.80 -5.94 -26.25
CA PRO A 87 3.09 -7.16 -26.99
C PRO A 87 4.40 -7.07 -27.78
N GLU A 88 4.78 -5.89 -28.28
CA GLU A 88 6.03 -5.68 -29.03
C GLU A 88 7.27 -5.80 -28.14
N LYS A 89 7.11 -5.68 -26.82
CA LYS A 89 8.21 -5.71 -25.84
C LYS A 89 8.49 -7.08 -25.26
N LYS A 90 8.18 -8.15 -26.01
CA LYS A 90 8.43 -9.57 -25.66
C LYS A 90 7.76 -10.02 -24.35
N VAL A 91 6.63 -9.41 -23.98
CA VAL A 91 5.92 -9.71 -22.72
C VAL A 91 5.48 -11.17 -22.62
N ARG A 92 5.16 -11.84 -23.74
CA ARG A 92 4.86 -13.28 -23.79
C ARG A 92 5.99 -14.12 -23.20
N SER A 93 7.24 -13.87 -23.63
CA SER A 93 8.40 -14.64 -23.17
C SER A 93 8.66 -14.43 -21.68
N TYR A 94 8.50 -13.20 -21.19
CA TYR A 94 8.64 -12.88 -19.77
C TYR A 94 7.52 -13.52 -18.93
N LEU A 95 6.28 -13.51 -19.41
CA LEU A 95 5.16 -14.17 -18.78
C LEU A 95 5.40 -15.68 -18.68
N MET A 96 5.71 -16.36 -19.78
CA MET A 96 5.92 -17.82 -19.78
C MET A 96 7.07 -18.21 -18.84
N ARG A 97 8.19 -17.49 -18.87
CA ARG A 97 9.28 -17.70 -17.91
C ARG A 97 8.82 -17.57 -16.45
N PHE A 98 7.94 -16.62 -16.15
CA PHE A 98 7.41 -16.46 -14.79
C PHE A 98 6.52 -17.65 -14.40
N LEU A 99 5.63 -18.07 -15.31
CA LEU A 99 4.72 -19.18 -15.09
C LEU A 99 5.46 -20.51 -14.92
N ASP A 100 6.53 -20.74 -15.69
CA ASP A 100 7.41 -21.91 -15.57
C ASP A 100 8.03 -22.00 -14.17
N LEU A 101 8.47 -20.86 -13.63
CA LEU A 101 9.01 -20.78 -12.28
C LEU A 101 7.95 -21.08 -11.21
N LEU A 102 6.68 -20.76 -11.45
CA LEU A 102 5.58 -21.02 -10.52
C LEU A 102 4.92 -22.38 -10.71
N ALA A 103 5.20 -23.07 -11.83
CA ALA A 103 4.62 -24.37 -12.16
C ALA A 103 4.76 -25.42 -11.04
N PRO A 104 5.86 -25.50 -10.25
CA PRO A 104 5.95 -26.42 -9.12
C PRO A 104 4.95 -26.16 -7.99
N LEU A 105 4.49 -24.92 -7.79
CA LEU A 105 3.42 -24.61 -6.84
C LEU A 105 2.06 -25.00 -7.42
N LYS A 106 1.84 -24.68 -8.71
CA LYS A 106 0.61 -25.03 -9.42
C LYS A 106 0.35 -26.53 -9.45
N SER A 107 1.36 -27.33 -9.81
CA SER A 107 1.24 -28.80 -9.90
C SER A 107 0.93 -29.48 -8.56
N ARG A 108 1.12 -28.77 -7.44
CA ARG A 108 0.76 -29.22 -6.09
C ARG A 108 -0.52 -28.59 -5.55
N GLY A 109 -1.26 -27.84 -6.38
CA GLY A 109 -2.47 -27.14 -5.96
C GLY A 109 -2.21 -25.97 -4.99
N LYS A 110 -0.98 -25.44 -4.95
CA LYS A 110 -0.55 -24.38 -4.02
C LYS A 110 -0.42 -22.99 -4.66
N LEU A 111 -0.69 -22.87 -5.96
CA LEU A 111 -0.73 -21.58 -6.65
C LEU A 111 -2.19 -21.13 -6.75
N GLY A 112 -2.48 -19.97 -6.17
CA GLY A 112 -3.75 -19.26 -6.34
C GLY A 112 -3.67 -18.30 -7.52
N CYS A 113 -4.13 -17.07 -7.31
CA CYS A 113 -4.24 -16.09 -8.38
C CYS A 113 -2.95 -15.28 -8.60
N ILE A 114 -2.68 -14.89 -9.84
CA ILE A 114 -1.54 -14.06 -10.24
C ILE A 114 -2.00 -12.62 -10.45
N LEU A 115 -1.50 -11.71 -9.62
CA LEU A 115 -1.85 -10.30 -9.64
C LEU A 115 -1.08 -9.53 -10.73
N ILE A 116 -1.82 -8.98 -11.69
CA ILE A 116 -1.39 -8.03 -12.72
C ILE A 116 -1.66 -6.61 -12.21
N GLN A 117 -0.83 -6.11 -11.30
CA GLN A 117 -0.91 -4.70 -10.87
C GLN A 117 -0.28 -3.79 -11.91
N LEU A 118 -1.07 -2.86 -12.43
CA LEU A 118 -0.68 -1.85 -13.42
C LEU A 118 -0.38 -0.50 -12.74
N PRO A 119 0.59 0.29 -13.25
CA PRO A 119 0.95 1.58 -12.64
C PRO A 119 -0.13 2.66 -12.88
N PRO A 120 -0.13 3.76 -12.09
CA PRO A 120 -1.00 4.91 -12.33
C PRO A 120 -0.82 5.56 -13.72
N SER A 121 0.35 5.38 -14.34
CA SER A 121 0.66 5.86 -15.70
C SER A 121 0.14 4.95 -16.81
N PHE A 122 -0.58 3.88 -16.48
CA PHE A 122 -1.27 3.01 -17.41
C PHE A 122 -2.70 3.51 -17.59
N VAL A 123 -3.00 4.13 -18.73
CA VAL A 123 -4.21 4.93 -18.95
C VAL A 123 -5.03 4.31 -20.07
N TYR A 124 -6.34 4.17 -19.86
CA TYR A 124 -7.22 3.38 -20.72
C TYR A 124 -7.10 3.71 -22.20
N LYS A 125 -7.19 5.00 -22.56
CA LYS A 125 -7.20 5.44 -23.97
C LYS A 125 -5.92 5.06 -24.71
N GLN A 126 -4.77 5.09 -24.03
CA GLN A 126 -3.47 4.81 -24.60
C GLN A 126 -3.15 3.32 -24.59
N ASP A 127 -3.51 2.63 -23.50
CA ASP A 127 -2.96 1.31 -23.20
C ASP A 127 -3.98 0.16 -23.36
N ARG A 128 -5.25 0.44 -23.70
CA ARG A 128 -6.30 -0.59 -23.88
C ARG A 128 -5.89 -1.72 -24.83
N ASN A 129 -5.41 -1.38 -26.02
CA ASN A 129 -5.10 -2.39 -27.05
C ASN A 129 -3.94 -3.28 -26.61
N ASN A 130 -2.93 -2.72 -25.95
CA ASN A 130 -1.83 -3.49 -25.37
C ASN A 130 -2.33 -4.42 -24.26
N PHE A 131 -3.25 -3.94 -23.42
CA PHE A 131 -3.84 -4.76 -22.38
C PHE A 131 -4.67 -5.91 -22.94
N GLU A 132 -5.57 -5.65 -23.91
CA GLU A 132 -6.37 -6.70 -24.56
C GLU A 132 -5.48 -7.76 -25.23
N ALA A 133 -4.48 -7.33 -26.01
CA ALA A 133 -3.51 -8.25 -26.61
C ALA A 133 -2.73 -9.05 -25.55
N PHE A 134 -2.44 -8.46 -24.39
CA PHE A 134 -1.80 -9.17 -23.28
C PHE A 134 -2.73 -10.19 -22.63
N LEU A 135 -4.03 -9.89 -22.49
CA LEU A 135 -5.01 -10.83 -21.95
C LEU A 135 -5.17 -12.07 -22.84
N GLU A 136 -5.04 -11.92 -24.16
CA GLU A 136 -5.03 -13.05 -25.11
C GLU A 136 -3.83 -13.99 -24.94
N LEU A 137 -2.76 -13.55 -24.29
CA LEU A 137 -1.58 -14.37 -24.01
C LEU A 137 -1.71 -15.18 -22.71
N LEU A 138 -2.72 -14.91 -21.89
CA LEU A 138 -2.87 -15.53 -20.58
C LEU A 138 -3.34 -16.99 -20.75
N PRO A 139 -2.59 -17.97 -20.21
CA PRO A 139 -3.00 -19.36 -20.28
C PRO A 139 -4.21 -19.62 -19.38
N PRO A 140 -5.26 -20.29 -19.88
CA PRO A 140 -6.55 -20.45 -19.19
C PRO A 140 -6.46 -21.30 -17.92
N GLU A 141 -5.41 -22.11 -17.77
CA GLU A 141 -5.20 -22.91 -16.57
C GLU A 141 -4.68 -22.08 -15.38
N TYR A 142 -4.31 -20.81 -15.56
CA TYR A 142 -3.89 -19.93 -14.48
C TYR A 142 -4.96 -18.89 -14.18
N GLU A 143 -5.17 -18.61 -12.90
CA GLU A 143 -6.06 -17.54 -12.44
C GLU A 143 -5.28 -16.23 -12.39
N PHE A 144 -5.86 -15.15 -12.92
CA PHE A 144 -5.25 -13.82 -12.96
C PHE A 144 -6.21 -12.77 -12.40
N ALA A 145 -5.64 -11.76 -11.74
CA ALA A 145 -6.38 -10.59 -11.29
C ALA A 145 -5.73 -9.31 -11.81
N ALA A 146 -6.50 -8.41 -12.42
CA ALA A 146 -6.03 -7.13 -12.91
C ALA A 146 -6.32 -6.02 -11.89
N GLU A 147 -5.27 -5.34 -11.45
CA GLU A 147 -5.37 -4.22 -10.52
C GLU A 147 -4.95 -2.92 -11.21
N PHE A 148 -5.92 -2.04 -11.42
CA PHE A 148 -5.71 -0.72 -12.00
C PHE A 148 -5.44 0.32 -10.91
N ARG A 149 -4.63 1.32 -11.23
CA ARG A 149 -4.32 2.47 -10.37
C ARG A 149 -4.71 3.81 -10.98
N ASN A 150 -5.37 3.78 -12.12
CA ASN A 150 -5.78 4.96 -12.86
C ASN A 150 -7.31 4.93 -13.05
N PRO A 151 -8.05 5.98 -12.64
CA PRO A 151 -9.50 6.04 -12.74
C PRO A 151 -10.07 5.84 -14.15
N SER A 152 -9.28 6.10 -15.21
CA SER A 152 -9.74 5.91 -16.59
C SER A 152 -10.15 4.47 -16.93
N TRP A 153 -9.73 3.49 -16.14
CA TRP A 153 -10.11 2.08 -16.27
C TRP A 153 -11.40 1.71 -15.53
N MET A 154 -11.94 2.58 -14.67
CA MET A 154 -13.19 2.35 -13.94
C MET A 154 -14.40 2.57 -14.86
N ARG A 155 -14.64 1.60 -15.74
CA ARG A 155 -15.69 1.70 -16.78
C ARG A 155 -16.17 0.34 -17.26
N TYR A 156 -17.40 0.31 -17.77
CA TYR A 156 -18.07 -0.90 -18.25
C TYR A 156 -17.26 -1.71 -19.27
N ASP A 157 -16.61 -1.03 -20.21
CA ASP A 157 -15.78 -1.69 -21.24
C ASP A 157 -14.63 -2.50 -20.63
N THR A 158 -14.02 -2.00 -19.55
CA THR A 158 -12.97 -2.72 -18.82
C THR A 158 -13.50 -4.00 -18.21
N TRP A 159 -14.67 -3.94 -17.55
CA TRP A 159 -15.28 -5.11 -16.91
C TRP A 159 -15.70 -6.16 -17.94
N THR A 160 -16.21 -5.72 -19.09
CA THR A 160 -16.57 -6.60 -20.21
C THR A 160 -15.33 -7.28 -20.78
N LEU A 161 -14.24 -6.53 -20.96
CA LEU A 161 -12.97 -7.07 -21.41
C LEU A 161 -12.43 -8.12 -20.43
N LEU A 162 -12.42 -7.83 -19.13
CA LEU A 162 -11.97 -8.78 -18.11
C LEU A 162 -12.81 -10.06 -18.08
N LYS A 163 -14.15 -9.93 -18.17
CA LYS A 163 -15.10 -11.07 -18.28
C LYS A 163 -14.80 -11.98 -19.46
N LYS A 164 -14.56 -11.39 -20.64
CA LYS A 164 -14.23 -12.14 -21.86
C LYS A 164 -13.02 -13.08 -21.67
N HIS A 165 -12.07 -12.70 -20.80
CA HIS A 165 -10.84 -13.45 -20.56
C HIS A 165 -10.81 -14.18 -19.21
N ASN A 166 -11.93 -14.22 -18.46
CA ASN A 166 -12.01 -14.79 -17.11
C ASN A 166 -10.89 -14.30 -16.16
N VAL A 167 -10.59 -13.00 -16.23
CA VAL A 167 -9.61 -12.34 -15.37
C VAL A 167 -10.34 -11.53 -14.32
N ALA A 168 -10.06 -11.79 -13.04
CA ALA A 168 -10.71 -11.06 -11.96
C ALA A 168 -10.28 -9.59 -11.95
N TYR A 169 -11.23 -8.69 -11.77
CA TYR A 169 -10.96 -7.34 -11.34
C TYR A 169 -10.49 -7.40 -9.88
N CYS A 170 -9.32 -6.83 -9.62
CA CYS A 170 -8.86 -6.64 -8.25
C CYS A 170 -9.66 -5.52 -7.60
N ILE A 171 -10.64 -5.92 -6.78
CA ILE A 171 -11.44 -5.03 -5.95
C ILE A 171 -10.51 -4.45 -4.89
N VAL A 172 -10.36 -3.13 -4.89
CA VAL A 172 -9.35 -2.46 -4.08
C VAL A 172 -10.00 -1.45 -3.14
N ASP A 173 -9.52 -1.44 -1.89
CA ASP A 173 -9.73 -0.33 -0.96
C ASP A 173 -8.44 0.50 -0.89
N GLU A 174 -8.43 1.65 -1.55
CA GLU A 174 -7.28 2.56 -1.60
C GLU A 174 -7.69 4.03 -1.69
N PRO A 175 -6.79 4.98 -1.38
CA PRO A 175 -7.14 6.41 -1.37
C PRO A 175 -7.48 7.02 -2.74
N LEU A 176 -7.07 6.38 -3.83
CA LEU A 176 -7.13 6.96 -5.18
C LEU A 176 -8.34 6.53 -6.00
N LEU A 177 -8.93 5.37 -5.67
CA LEU A 177 -10.00 4.76 -6.44
C LEU A 177 -11.21 4.49 -5.55
N PRO A 178 -12.44 4.64 -6.08
CA PRO A 178 -13.62 4.24 -5.33
C PRO A 178 -13.60 2.72 -5.11
N PRO A 179 -14.05 2.24 -3.93
CA PRO A 179 -14.07 0.81 -3.60
C PRO A 179 -15.26 0.11 -4.29
N GLU A 180 -15.24 0.06 -5.62
CA GLU A 180 -16.29 -0.58 -6.43
C GLU A 180 -16.11 -2.10 -6.51
N VAL A 181 -17.22 -2.83 -6.51
CA VAL A 181 -17.24 -4.29 -6.56
C VAL A 181 -17.78 -4.75 -7.91
N HIS A 182 -16.92 -5.35 -8.73
CA HIS A 182 -17.29 -5.92 -10.02
C HIS A 182 -16.78 -7.35 -10.14
N ILE A 183 -17.69 -8.30 -10.36
CA ILE A 183 -17.35 -9.71 -10.60
C ILE A 183 -17.12 -9.89 -12.09
N THR A 184 -15.91 -10.33 -12.44
CA THR A 184 -15.42 -10.42 -13.82
C THR A 184 -14.74 -11.75 -14.12
N ALA A 185 -14.75 -12.68 -13.17
CA ALA A 185 -14.26 -14.04 -13.32
C ALA A 185 -15.07 -14.97 -12.40
N ASP A 186 -14.84 -16.28 -12.52
CA ASP A 186 -15.42 -17.32 -11.65
C ASP A 186 -14.88 -17.29 -10.20
N TYR A 187 -13.97 -16.35 -9.95
CA TYR A 187 -13.34 -16.04 -8.67
C TYR A 187 -13.23 -14.53 -8.49
N ALA A 188 -13.07 -14.08 -7.24
CA ALA A 188 -12.86 -12.68 -6.91
C ALA A 188 -11.51 -12.45 -6.23
N TYR A 189 -10.99 -11.23 -6.34
CA TYR A 189 -9.71 -10.85 -5.74
C TYR A 189 -9.84 -9.48 -5.05
N PHE A 190 -9.60 -9.44 -3.75
CA PHE A 190 -9.69 -8.24 -2.91
C PHE A 190 -8.32 -7.84 -2.38
N ARG A 191 -8.05 -6.53 -2.35
CA ARG A 191 -6.87 -5.96 -1.67
C ARG A 191 -7.24 -4.74 -0.85
N TRP A 192 -6.77 -4.71 0.39
CA TRP A 192 -6.97 -3.59 1.32
C TRP A 192 -5.64 -2.87 1.57
N HIS A 193 -5.50 -1.65 1.02
CA HIS A 193 -4.27 -0.85 1.12
C HIS A 193 -4.31 0.21 2.24
N GLY A 194 -5.50 0.52 2.75
CA GLY A 194 -5.77 1.60 3.69
C GLY A 194 -6.48 2.79 3.03
N ARG A 195 -7.06 3.67 3.84
CA ARG A 195 -7.75 4.89 3.39
C ARG A 195 -6.98 6.16 3.82
N GLY A 196 -7.30 7.30 3.21
CA GLY A 196 -6.82 8.61 3.64
C GLY A 196 -5.57 9.14 2.93
N THR A 197 -5.07 10.28 3.40
CA THR A 197 -4.07 11.12 2.69
C THR A 197 -2.62 10.85 3.07
N ARG A 198 -2.35 10.11 4.18
CA ARG A 198 -0.99 9.71 4.57
C ARG A 198 -0.56 8.45 3.81
N LEU A 199 0.66 8.49 3.28
CA LEU A 199 1.17 7.54 2.30
C LEU A 199 1.28 6.09 2.83
N TRP A 200 0.55 5.19 2.16
CA TRP A 200 0.79 3.77 1.83
C TRP A 200 1.13 2.81 2.98
N TYR A 201 0.17 1.92 3.24
CA TYR A 201 0.23 0.73 4.10
C TYR A 201 0.33 0.97 5.61
N ASP A 202 0.60 2.20 6.07
CA ASP A 202 0.51 2.57 7.50
C ASP A 202 -0.91 3.05 7.83
N TYR A 203 -1.84 2.09 7.82
CA TYR A 203 -3.24 2.34 8.08
C TYR A 203 -3.80 1.21 8.92
N HIS A 204 -4.45 1.56 10.03
CA HIS A 204 -5.23 0.61 10.80
C HIS A 204 -6.69 0.81 10.42
N TYR A 205 -7.33 -0.22 9.88
CA TYR A 205 -8.75 -0.15 9.57
C TYR A 205 -9.56 -0.16 10.88
N PRO A 206 -10.35 0.89 11.16
CA PRO A 206 -11.34 0.83 12.21
C PRO A 206 -12.37 -0.26 11.91
N LYS A 207 -12.91 -0.89 12.95
CA LYS A 207 -13.93 -1.94 12.82
C LYS A 207 -15.08 -1.54 11.89
N LYS A 208 -15.57 -0.30 12.01
CA LYS A 208 -16.67 0.24 11.19
C LYS A 208 -16.36 0.22 9.69
N GLU A 209 -15.11 0.49 9.29
CA GLU A 209 -14.74 0.47 7.88
C GLU A 209 -14.64 -0.96 7.33
N LEU A 210 -14.25 -1.93 8.16
CA LEU A 210 -14.28 -3.34 7.79
C LEU A 210 -15.72 -3.88 7.71
N GLU A 211 -16.61 -3.41 8.59
CA GLU A 211 -18.04 -3.75 8.57
C GLU A 211 -18.70 -3.37 7.24
N GLU A 212 -18.27 -2.28 6.58
CA GLU A 212 -18.73 -1.90 5.23
C GLU A 212 -18.44 -2.94 4.15
N TRP A 213 -17.39 -3.76 4.33
CA TRP A 213 -16.98 -4.79 3.38
C TRP A 213 -17.75 -6.10 3.53
N ILE A 214 -18.32 -6.37 4.70
CA ILE A 214 -19.03 -7.63 5.00
C ILE A 214 -20.19 -7.91 4.03
N PRO A 215 -21.18 -7.01 3.84
CA PRO A 215 -22.27 -7.28 2.89
C PRO A 215 -21.78 -7.41 1.45
N ARG A 216 -20.68 -6.73 1.10
CA ARG A 216 -20.08 -6.81 -0.25
C ARG A 216 -19.43 -8.16 -0.49
N ILE A 217 -18.70 -8.68 0.49
CA ILE A 217 -18.03 -9.99 0.40
C ILE A 217 -19.07 -11.10 0.38
N GLU A 218 -20.10 -11.06 1.22
CA GLU A 218 -21.19 -12.04 1.21
C GLU A 218 -21.93 -12.04 -0.15
N ALA A 219 -22.24 -10.88 -0.71
CA ALA A 219 -22.86 -10.79 -2.04
C ALA A 219 -21.97 -11.33 -3.17
N VAL A 220 -20.65 -11.27 -3.03
CA VAL A 220 -19.70 -11.88 -3.98
C VAL A 220 -19.63 -13.38 -3.77
N LYS A 221 -19.62 -13.84 -2.51
CA LYS A 221 -19.53 -15.25 -2.12
C LYS A 221 -20.68 -16.10 -2.67
N GLU A 222 -21.86 -15.51 -2.85
CA GLU A 222 -23.00 -16.17 -3.50
C GLU A 222 -22.80 -16.40 -5.01
N LYS A 223 -21.84 -15.73 -5.64
CA LYS A 223 -21.70 -15.65 -7.11
C LYS A 223 -20.42 -16.27 -7.65
N VAL A 224 -19.44 -16.59 -6.80
CA VAL A 224 -18.14 -17.12 -7.21
C VAL A 224 -17.71 -18.29 -6.33
N ASP A 225 -16.87 -19.17 -6.90
CA ASP A 225 -16.39 -20.37 -6.20
C ASP A 225 -15.32 -20.04 -5.15
N LYS A 226 -14.55 -18.96 -5.38
CA LYS A 226 -13.36 -18.62 -4.61
C LYS A 226 -13.19 -17.10 -4.50
N ILE A 227 -12.78 -16.64 -3.33
CA ILE A 227 -12.43 -15.24 -3.07
C ILE A 227 -11.03 -15.21 -2.45
N TYR A 228 -10.10 -14.60 -3.16
CA TYR A 228 -8.79 -14.25 -2.63
C TYR A 228 -8.86 -12.87 -1.98
N GLY A 229 -8.28 -12.71 -0.79
CA GLY A 229 -8.28 -11.43 -0.07
C GLY A 229 -6.96 -11.16 0.63
N TYR A 230 -6.34 -10.02 0.35
CA TYR A 230 -5.03 -9.70 0.91
C TYR A 230 -4.97 -8.30 1.52
N PHE A 231 -4.73 -8.25 2.83
CA PHE A 231 -4.41 -7.00 3.53
C PHE A 231 -2.96 -6.61 3.25
N ASN A 232 -2.75 -5.37 2.82
CA ASN A 232 -1.44 -4.84 2.46
C ASN A 232 -0.99 -3.69 3.37
N ASN A 233 -1.82 -3.30 4.34
CA ASN A 233 -1.52 -2.32 5.37
C ASN A 233 -0.56 -2.87 6.45
N HIS A 234 0.67 -3.16 6.05
CA HIS A 234 1.59 -4.02 6.79
C HIS A 234 2.26 -3.38 8.02
N PHE A 235 2.13 -2.08 8.29
CA PHE A 235 2.79 -1.48 9.45
C PHE A 235 2.18 -1.97 10.76
N HIS A 236 2.99 -2.03 11.83
CA HIS A 236 2.56 -2.36 13.20
C HIS A 236 1.79 -3.68 13.39
N GLY A 237 1.77 -4.56 12.38
CA GLY A 237 0.94 -5.77 12.38
C GLY A 237 -0.52 -5.53 12.00
N TYR A 238 -0.90 -4.35 11.51
CA TYR A 238 -2.30 -4.02 11.17
C TYR A 238 -2.88 -4.95 10.12
N ALA A 239 -2.13 -5.31 9.07
CA ALA A 239 -2.61 -6.27 8.08
C ALA A 239 -2.98 -7.63 8.70
N ILE A 240 -2.27 -8.09 9.73
CA ILE A 240 -2.60 -9.34 10.43
C ILE A 240 -3.86 -9.15 11.27
N GLU A 241 -3.90 -8.07 12.03
CA GLU A 241 -5.04 -7.72 12.89
C GLU A 241 -6.34 -7.57 12.08
N ASN A 242 -6.32 -6.74 11.04
CA ASN A 242 -7.49 -6.46 10.22
C ASN A 242 -7.92 -7.64 9.36
N CYS A 243 -6.98 -8.51 8.94
CA CYS A 243 -7.34 -9.77 8.30
C CYS A 243 -8.04 -10.71 9.29
N ILE A 244 -7.63 -10.72 10.56
CA ILE A 244 -8.34 -11.48 11.60
C ILE A 244 -9.71 -10.86 11.86
N ASP A 245 -9.80 -9.53 11.98
CA ASP A 245 -11.08 -8.82 12.19
C ASP A 245 -12.13 -9.21 11.14
N ILE A 246 -11.76 -9.16 9.85
CA ILE A 246 -12.70 -9.48 8.78
C ILE A 246 -13.09 -10.97 8.78
N LEU A 247 -12.14 -11.86 9.11
CA LEU A 247 -12.42 -13.29 9.24
C LEU A 247 -13.34 -13.56 10.44
N GLU A 248 -13.19 -12.85 11.55
CA GLU A 248 -14.09 -12.95 12.70
C GLU A 248 -15.50 -12.48 12.32
N MET A 249 -15.63 -11.36 11.62
CA MET A 249 -16.93 -10.83 11.15
C MET A 249 -17.62 -11.76 10.14
N LEU A 250 -16.86 -12.47 9.32
CA LEU A 250 -17.36 -13.46 8.34
C LEU A 250 -17.54 -14.87 8.93
N ASN A 251 -17.37 -15.04 10.25
CA ASN A 251 -17.40 -16.35 10.93
C ASN A 251 -16.43 -17.39 10.33
N ALA A 252 -15.29 -16.94 9.83
CA ALA A 252 -14.25 -17.73 9.18
C ALA A 252 -12.90 -17.72 9.92
N ALA A 253 -12.82 -17.05 11.08
CA ALA A 253 -11.62 -17.01 11.91
C ALA A 253 -11.33 -18.37 12.57
N LYS A 254 -10.04 -18.66 12.74
CA LYS A 254 -9.57 -19.84 13.48
C LYS A 254 -9.51 -19.54 14.98
N PRO A 255 -9.64 -20.55 15.87
CA PRO A 255 -9.55 -20.35 17.32
C PRO A 255 -8.27 -19.65 17.79
N GLU A 256 -7.15 -19.83 17.09
CA GLU A 256 -5.88 -19.20 17.43
C GLU A 256 -5.81 -17.71 17.07
N HIS A 257 -6.68 -17.22 16.18
CA HIS A 257 -6.65 -15.85 15.70
C HIS A 257 -6.94 -14.84 16.82
N SER A 258 -7.89 -15.11 17.71
CA SER A 258 -8.22 -14.18 18.80
C SER A 258 -7.04 -13.95 19.75
N LYS A 259 -6.23 -14.99 20.03
CA LYS A 259 -5.00 -14.86 20.84
C LYS A 259 -3.92 -14.02 20.15
N ILE A 260 -3.82 -14.14 18.82
CA ILE A 260 -2.89 -13.33 18.03
C ILE A 260 -3.31 -11.87 18.04
N LYS A 261 -4.58 -11.61 17.74
CA LYS A 261 -5.15 -10.27 17.72
C LYS A 261 -4.96 -9.59 19.06
N GLU A 262 -5.30 -10.25 20.17
CA GLU A 262 -5.08 -9.72 21.51
C GLU A 262 -3.60 -9.39 21.78
N ARG A 263 -2.68 -10.24 21.33
CA ARG A 263 -1.25 -9.97 21.47
C ARG A 263 -0.80 -8.73 20.67
N ILE A 264 -1.27 -8.57 19.44
CA ILE A 264 -0.97 -7.41 18.59
C ILE A 264 -1.51 -6.14 19.27
N LEU A 265 -2.77 -6.17 19.70
CA LEU A 265 -3.42 -5.07 20.40
C LEU A 265 -2.66 -4.68 21.68
N ARG A 266 -2.34 -5.63 22.55
CA ARG A 266 -1.56 -5.37 23.78
C ARG A 266 -0.19 -4.78 23.46
N HIS A 267 0.50 -5.29 22.43
CA HIS A 267 1.80 -4.74 22.02
C HIS A 267 1.69 -3.29 21.55
N ASN A 268 0.70 -2.99 20.72
CA ASN A 268 0.47 -1.66 20.17
C ASN A 268 0.01 -0.68 21.28
N LEU A 269 -0.79 -1.13 22.25
CA LEU A 269 -1.18 -0.31 23.40
C LEU A 269 0.03 0.04 24.30
N GLN A 270 0.97 -0.89 24.50
CA GLN A 270 2.19 -0.66 25.31
C GLN A 270 3.22 0.24 24.62
N LYS A 271 3.28 0.20 23.27
CA LYS A 271 4.19 1.01 22.46
C LYS A 271 3.40 1.94 21.55
N ARG A 272 2.54 2.78 22.13
CA ARG A 272 1.56 3.65 21.42
C ARG A 272 2.01 4.07 20.00
N PRO A 273 1.52 3.41 18.93
CA PRO A 273 1.61 3.95 17.59
C PRO A 273 0.51 5.01 17.41
N LEU A 274 0.86 6.12 16.77
CA LEU A 274 0.01 7.31 16.57
C LEU A 274 -1.35 7.04 15.91
N SER A 275 -1.56 5.88 15.28
CA SER A 275 -2.83 5.55 14.62
C SER A 275 -3.93 5.08 15.57
N TYR A 276 -3.60 4.72 16.83
CA TYR A 276 -4.59 4.25 17.81
C TYR A 276 -5.25 5.38 18.61
N GLU A 277 -4.78 6.63 18.47
CA GLU A 277 -5.36 7.80 19.15
C GLU A 277 -6.59 8.39 18.44
N LYS A 278 -7.00 7.87 17.28
CA LYS A 278 -8.25 8.32 16.66
C LYS A 278 -9.44 7.48 17.12
N ARG A 279 -9.87 7.70 18.36
CA ARG A 279 -11.27 7.43 18.74
C ARG A 279 -12.16 8.45 18.02
N LEU A 280 -13.32 7.96 17.59
CA LEU A 280 -14.33 8.61 16.76
C LEU A 280 -15.07 9.80 17.44
N GLU A 281 -14.48 10.41 18.47
CA GLU A 281 -15.06 11.52 19.22
C GLU A 281 -14.18 12.80 19.19
N ASP A 282 -12.93 12.73 18.70
CA ASP A 282 -12.02 13.90 18.66
C ASP A 282 -11.91 14.56 17.27
N PHE A 283 -13.00 14.60 16.50
CA PHE A 283 -13.07 15.42 15.27
C PHE A 283 -13.17 16.92 15.61
N SER A 284 -12.09 17.42 16.20
CA SER A 284 -11.72 18.81 16.38
C SER A 284 -10.21 18.83 16.74
N TYR A 285 -9.35 18.30 15.85
CA TYR A 285 -7.91 18.49 15.99
C TYR A 285 -7.60 19.97 15.85
N LYS A 286 -7.39 20.66 16.98
CA LYS A 286 -6.76 21.98 16.97
C LYS A 286 -5.27 21.76 16.72
N THR A 287 -4.83 21.92 15.49
CA THR A 287 -3.41 22.03 15.12
C THR A 287 -2.63 23.01 16.00
N SER A 288 -3.31 23.97 16.63
CA SER A 288 -2.76 24.91 17.61
C SER A 288 -2.07 24.24 18.81
N THR A 289 -2.33 22.96 19.11
CA THR A 289 -1.69 22.23 20.24
C THR A 289 -0.48 21.38 19.84
N LEU A 290 -0.23 21.17 18.54
CA LEU A 290 0.87 20.32 18.05
C LEU A 290 2.23 21.02 18.22
N SER A 291 3.32 20.26 18.43
CA SER A 291 4.67 20.83 18.39
C SER A 291 5.13 21.12 16.95
N ILE A 292 6.18 21.94 16.78
CA ILE A 292 6.76 22.19 15.45
C ILE A 292 7.25 20.89 14.81
N GLU A 293 7.84 19.99 15.59
CA GLU A 293 8.28 18.68 15.07
C GLU A 293 7.11 17.82 14.61
N ASP A 294 5.99 17.83 15.35
CA ASP A 294 4.79 17.11 14.94
C ASP A 294 4.21 17.69 13.65
N LEU A 295 4.10 19.01 13.55
CA LEU A 295 3.66 19.68 12.32
C LEU A 295 4.58 19.34 11.13
N LEU A 296 5.90 19.33 11.32
CA LEU A 296 6.86 18.95 10.28
C LEU A 296 6.70 17.49 9.83
N LEU A 297 6.32 16.59 10.75
CA LEU A 297 6.03 15.19 10.42
C LEU A 297 4.71 14.99 9.67
N HIS A 298 3.82 16.00 9.63
CA HIS A 298 2.64 15.96 8.76
C HIS A 298 3.00 16.26 7.29
N VAL A 299 4.05 17.04 7.05
CA VAL A 299 4.47 17.49 5.70
C VAL A 299 5.84 16.91 5.28
N SER A 300 6.38 15.97 6.05
CA SER A 300 7.63 15.27 5.77
C SER A 300 7.68 13.92 6.51
N ASP A 301 8.88 13.37 6.73
CA ASP A 301 9.08 12.09 7.43
C ASP A 301 10.21 12.15 8.48
N LYS A 302 10.22 11.15 9.37
CA LYS A 302 11.20 11.05 10.48
C LYS A 302 12.65 10.99 9.99
N HIS A 303 12.92 10.41 8.82
CA HIS A 303 14.27 10.29 8.29
C HIS A 303 14.79 11.64 7.79
N ARG A 304 13.96 12.43 7.11
CA ARG A 304 14.28 13.80 6.69
C ARG A 304 14.41 14.74 7.88
N LEU A 305 13.55 14.61 8.90
CA LEU A 305 13.68 15.37 10.15
C LEU A 305 15.01 15.09 10.86
N LYS A 306 15.40 13.81 10.98
CA LYS A 306 16.71 13.43 11.54
C LYS A 306 17.87 14.02 10.74
N ARG A 307 17.81 13.96 9.40
CA ARG A 307 18.84 14.56 8.53
C ARG A 307 18.86 16.08 8.61
N ALA A 308 17.71 16.74 8.78
CA ALA A 308 17.64 18.19 8.97
C ALA A 308 18.39 18.60 10.23
N LYS A 309 18.19 17.88 11.34
CA LYS A 309 18.90 18.11 12.62
C LYS A 309 20.43 17.95 12.52
N THR A 310 20.95 17.23 11.51
CA THR A 310 22.41 17.12 11.27
C THR A 310 23.03 18.31 10.53
N ILE A 311 22.22 19.20 9.94
CA ILE A 311 22.73 20.43 9.31
C ILE A 311 23.04 21.42 10.43
N LYS A 312 24.21 22.06 10.42
CA LYS A 312 24.57 23.06 11.43
C LYS A 312 23.77 24.35 11.20
N ASP A 313 23.44 25.06 12.27
CA ASP A 313 22.69 26.33 12.18
C ASP A 313 23.45 27.39 11.38
N THR A 314 24.79 27.38 11.49
CA THR A 314 25.69 28.27 10.74
C THR A 314 25.70 28.04 9.23
N GLU A 315 25.11 26.95 8.74
CA GLU A 315 24.99 26.69 7.30
C GLU A 315 23.77 27.38 6.68
N LEU A 316 22.94 28.04 7.50
CA LEU A 316 21.76 28.79 7.09
C LEU A 316 22.04 30.30 7.23
N ILE A 317 21.99 31.02 6.11
CA ILE A 317 22.22 32.46 6.04
C ILE A 317 20.92 33.11 5.57
N VAL A 318 20.38 34.02 6.38
CA VAL A 318 19.17 34.78 6.03
C VAL A 318 19.55 35.92 5.10
N ASP A 319 19.05 35.89 3.87
CA ASP A 319 19.24 36.97 2.88
C ASP A 319 18.16 38.05 3.06
N GLU A 320 16.91 37.64 3.31
CA GLU A 320 15.77 38.53 3.53
C GLU A 320 14.79 37.89 4.52
N SER A 321 14.29 38.67 5.47
CA SER A 321 13.20 38.25 6.36
C SER A 321 12.27 39.43 6.60
N SER A 322 11.11 39.39 5.96
CA SER A 322 10.01 40.36 6.14
C SER A 322 8.73 39.63 6.53
N GLU A 323 7.68 40.39 6.87
CA GLU A 323 6.36 39.83 7.19
C GLU A 323 5.75 38.99 6.06
N THR A 324 6.19 39.21 4.81
CA THR A 324 5.60 38.54 3.63
C THR A 324 6.53 37.53 2.97
N MET A 325 7.85 37.65 3.18
CA MET A 325 8.86 36.93 2.44
C MET A 325 10.01 36.53 3.35
N ILE A 326 10.37 35.25 3.33
CA ILE A 326 11.62 34.75 3.90
C ILE A 326 12.47 34.21 2.76
N LYS A 327 13.69 34.73 2.61
CA LYS A 327 14.69 34.23 1.65
C LYS A 327 15.96 33.88 2.38
N VAL A 328 16.40 32.65 2.16
CA VAL A 328 17.50 32.05 2.92
C VAL A 328 18.40 31.25 1.99
N LYS A 329 19.70 31.33 2.20
CA LYS A 329 20.67 30.40 1.63
C LYS A 329 21.01 29.32 2.62
N ILE A 330 21.02 28.08 2.16
CA ILE A 330 21.46 26.92 2.91
C ILE A 330 22.47 26.14 2.10
N ARG A 331 23.74 26.19 2.53
CA ARG A 331 24.88 25.73 1.72
C ARG A 331 24.90 26.43 0.35
N LYS A 332 24.71 25.68 -0.74
CA LYS A 332 24.68 26.15 -2.13
C LYS A 332 23.28 26.39 -2.68
N TYR A 333 22.25 26.19 -1.85
CA TYR A 333 20.85 26.19 -2.26
C TYR A 333 20.13 27.42 -1.71
N THR A 334 19.06 27.85 -2.38
CA THR A 334 18.22 28.98 -1.98
C THR A 334 16.82 28.49 -1.61
N ILE A 335 16.28 28.99 -0.50
CA ILE A 335 14.91 28.76 -0.06
C ILE A 335 14.17 30.11 -0.09
N GLU A 336 12.96 30.10 -0.64
CA GLU A 336 12.03 31.23 -0.62
C GLU A 336 10.68 30.79 -0.04
N VAL A 337 10.21 31.47 1.00
CA VAL A 337 8.88 31.28 1.61
C VAL A 337 8.08 32.56 1.51
N ASN A 338 7.12 32.61 0.59
CA ASN A 338 6.22 33.75 0.43
C ASN A 338 4.90 33.48 1.15
N ARG A 339 4.70 34.13 2.29
CA ARG A 339 3.53 33.93 3.17
C ARG A 339 2.25 34.45 2.52
N LYS A 340 2.33 35.56 1.77
CA LYS A 340 1.18 36.21 1.12
C LYS A 340 0.60 35.41 -0.04
N THR A 341 1.48 34.91 -0.91
CA THR A 341 1.09 34.13 -2.10
C THR A 341 1.06 32.62 -1.85
N LYS A 342 1.40 32.19 -0.62
CA LYS A 342 1.50 30.79 -0.21
C LYS A 342 2.41 29.97 -1.15
N VAL A 343 3.60 30.51 -1.44
CA VAL A 343 4.59 29.85 -2.32
C VAL A 343 5.81 29.44 -1.52
N LEU A 344 6.21 28.18 -1.65
CA LEU A 344 7.50 27.68 -1.21
C LEU A 344 8.36 27.39 -2.45
N LYS A 345 9.56 27.94 -2.54
CA LYS A 345 10.54 27.59 -3.56
C LYS A 345 11.83 27.08 -2.96
N HIS A 346 12.43 26.12 -3.65
CA HIS A 346 13.75 25.62 -3.30
C HIS A 346 14.38 24.82 -4.43
N ASP A 347 15.69 24.96 -4.62
CA ASP A 347 16.44 24.45 -5.77
C ASP A 347 17.20 23.14 -5.49
N CYS A 348 16.95 22.45 -4.37
CA CYS A 348 17.61 21.18 -4.09
C CYS A 348 16.92 19.97 -4.76
N GLU A 349 17.70 18.91 -5.03
CA GLU A 349 17.21 17.70 -5.70
C GLU A 349 16.09 16.98 -4.91
N ASP A 350 16.23 16.85 -3.58
CA ASP A 350 15.23 16.20 -2.71
C ASP A 350 13.89 16.97 -2.68
N TRP A 351 13.95 18.29 -2.87
CA TRP A 351 12.78 19.14 -3.00
C TRP A 351 12.10 18.97 -4.36
N SER A 352 12.88 18.99 -5.44
CA SER A 352 12.38 18.75 -6.80
C SER A 352 11.64 17.41 -6.91
N GLN A 353 12.18 16.36 -6.28
CA GLN A 353 11.53 15.05 -6.18
C GLN A 353 10.26 15.04 -5.30
N GLY A 354 10.12 16.02 -4.41
CA GLY A 354 9.01 16.15 -3.45
C GLY A 354 7.85 17.04 -3.92
N LEU A 355 7.98 17.75 -5.05
CA LEU A 355 7.00 18.74 -5.53
C LEU A 355 5.60 18.12 -5.72
N GLY A 356 5.51 16.98 -6.39
CA GLY A 356 4.24 16.32 -6.70
C GLY A 356 3.47 15.81 -5.47
N MET A 357 4.16 15.64 -4.34
CA MET A 357 3.61 15.18 -3.07
C MET A 357 3.56 16.28 -2.00
N LYS A 358 3.89 17.53 -2.37
CA LYS A 358 3.99 18.68 -1.45
C LYS A 358 4.75 18.37 -0.16
N ARG A 359 5.85 17.61 -0.28
CA ARG A 359 6.66 17.14 0.83
C ARG A 359 7.87 18.03 1.06
N LEU A 360 8.10 18.44 2.30
CA LEU A 360 9.29 19.19 2.68
C LEU A 360 10.55 18.31 2.63
N CYS A 361 11.63 18.84 2.05
CA CYS A 361 12.96 18.25 2.11
C CYS A 361 13.66 18.60 3.44
N LYS A 362 14.82 17.98 3.69
CA LYS A 362 15.61 18.24 4.92
C LYS A 362 16.02 19.71 5.11
N HIS A 363 16.24 20.48 4.04
CA HIS A 363 16.65 21.88 4.13
C HIS A 363 15.49 22.78 4.55
N MET A 364 14.30 22.53 4.00
CA MET A 364 13.10 23.26 4.38
C MET A 364 12.68 22.95 5.83
N ILE A 365 12.83 21.69 6.25
CA ILE A 365 12.65 21.32 7.66
C ILE A 365 13.66 22.06 8.54
N LYS A 366 14.93 22.13 8.13
CA LYS A 366 15.97 22.85 8.88
C LYS A 366 15.63 24.33 9.04
N LEU A 367 15.11 24.98 7.99
CA LEU A 367 14.64 26.35 8.07
C LEU A 367 13.57 26.51 9.17
N PHE A 368 12.52 25.69 9.15
CA PHE A 368 11.44 25.79 10.15
C PHE A 368 11.85 25.38 11.58
N LEU A 369 12.95 24.66 11.74
CA LEU A 369 13.51 24.41 13.07
C LEU A 369 14.30 25.59 13.64
N ILE A 370 14.75 26.53 12.78
CA ILE A 370 15.56 27.70 13.18
C ILE A 370 14.74 28.98 13.24
N LEU A 371 13.75 29.12 12.34
CA LEU A 371 12.86 30.27 12.34
C LEU A 371 12.21 30.48 13.72
N PRO A 372 11.87 31.73 14.09
CA PRO A 372 11.13 32.01 15.32
C PRO A 372 9.95 31.05 15.47
N SER A 373 9.77 30.50 16.67
CA SER A 373 8.81 29.43 16.92
C SER A 373 7.39 29.79 16.48
N GLU A 374 6.99 31.05 16.63
CA GLU A 374 5.70 31.57 16.21
C GLU A 374 5.53 31.56 14.69
N ASP A 375 6.52 32.06 13.95
CA ASP A 375 6.52 32.07 12.48
C ASP A 375 6.46 30.65 11.91
N SER A 376 7.29 29.75 12.45
CA SER A 376 7.29 28.34 12.06
C SER A 376 5.95 27.68 12.33
N ARG A 377 5.39 27.90 13.52
CA ARG A 377 4.10 27.34 13.91
C ARG A 377 2.98 27.86 13.01
N GLN A 378 2.91 29.16 12.76
CA GLN A 378 1.89 29.77 11.91
C GLN A 378 1.94 29.22 10.48
N ILE A 379 3.12 29.21 9.87
CA ILE A 379 3.30 28.73 8.49
C ILE A 379 3.01 27.23 8.39
N LEU A 380 3.56 26.42 9.30
CA LEU A 380 3.38 24.97 9.25
C LEU A 380 1.94 24.56 9.55
N THR A 381 1.25 25.26 10.47
CA THR A 381 -0.16 25.00 10.75
C THR A 381 -1.01 25.25 9.51
N ASP A 382 -0.87 26.42 8.88
CA ASP A 382 -1.59 26.73 7.63
C ASP A 382 -1.18 25.78 6.48
N LEU A 383 0.08 25.37 6.42
CA LEU A 383 0.54 24.38 5.44
C LEU A 383 -0.09 23.00 5.66
N VAL A 384 -0.29 22.58 6.91
CA VAL A 384 -0.91 21.27 7.26
C VAL A 384 -2.42 21.30 7.04
N GLU A 385 -3.10 22.38 7.43
CA GLU A 385 -4.55 22.50 7.31
C GLU A 385 -4.98 22.82 5.87
N ASN A 386 -4.21 23.68 5.19
CA ASN A 386 -4.56 24.23 3.88
C ASN A 386 -3.52 23.84 2.81
N THR A 387 -2.97 22.62 2.87
CA THR A 387 -1.89 22.14 1.98
C THR A 387 -2.19 22.36 0.50
N ASN A 388 -3.45 22.25 0.09
CA ASN A 388 -3.88 22.44 -1.31
C ASN A 388 -3.71 23.90 -1.79
N THR A 389 -3.78 24.87 -0.89
CA THR A 389 -3.62 26.31 -1.20
C THR A 389 -2.16 26.72 -1.40
N TRP A 390 -1.21 25.95 -0.87
CA TRP A 390 0.22 26.21 -1.01
C TRP A 390 0.79 25.67 -2.32
N ARG A 391 1.65 26.46 -2.97
CA ARG A 391 2.33 26.11 -4.23
C ARG A 391 3.80 25.84 -3.97
N PHE A 392 4.25 24.65 -4.35
CA PHE A 392 5.65 24.24 -4.25
C PHE A 392 6.28 24.40 -5.63
N LYS A 393 7.37 25.16 -5.71
CA LYS A 393 8.08 25.45 -6.97
C LYS A 393 9.56 25.09 -6.85
N PRO A 394 10.23 24.74 -7.94
CA PRO A 394 11.69 24.66 -7.96
C PRO A 394 12.32 26.02 -7.66
#